data_AF-A0A7X3MI03-F1
#
_entry.id   AF-A0A7X3MI03-F1
#
_cell.length_a   1.000
_cell.length_b   1.000
_cell.length_c   1.000
_cell.angle_alpha   90.00
_cell.angle_beta   90.00
_cell.angle_gamma   90.00
#
_symmetry.space_group_name_H-M   'P 1'
#
loop_
_entity.id
_entity.type
_entity.pdbx_description
1 polymer ?
#
loop_
_entity_poly.entity_id
_entity_poly.type
_entity_poly.pdbx_seq_one_letter_code
_entity_poly.pdbx_strand_id
1 'polypeptide(L)'
;MIEILNEIANSTTLFIVGAWFGLVITIVLIILFFVKSSRDERGRSIIGKASIISTIVFIVLVNFVCKILDNIEINYVTMGFCFQWIYDIVLAVEVIAILIYKRIE
;
A
#
# COMPACT_ATOMS: atom_id res chain seq x y z
N MET A 1 -8.57 0.47 23.41
CA MET A 1 -7.86 -0.01 22.20
C MET A 1 -8.79 -0.06 21.00
N ILE A 2 -9.93 -0.78 21.09
CA ILE A 2 -10.94 -0.82 20.02
C ILE A 2 -11.56 0.56 19.75
N GLU A 3 -11.83 1.34 20.80
CA GLU A 3 -12.38 2.70 20.68
C GLU A 3 -11.44 3.65 19.91
N ILE A 4 -10.14 3.60 20.22
CA ILE A 4 -9.09 4.36 19.49
C ILE A 4 -9.02 3.91 18.02
N LEU A 5 -9.09 2.60 17.75
CA LEU A 5 -9.13 2.09 16.37
C LEU A 5 -10.36 2.57 15.61
N ASN A 6 -11.50 2.65 16.29
CA ASN A 6 -12.76 3.12 15.71
C ASN A 6 -12.70 4.63 15.40
N GLU A 7 -12.13 5.44 16.28
CA GLU A 7 -11.89 6.87 16.04
C GLU A 7 -10.93 7.11 14.87
N ILE A 8 -9.84 6.33 14.79
CA ILE A 8 -8.86 6.42 13.70
C ILE A 8 -9.51 6.03 12.37
N ALA A 9 -10.24 4.91 12.32
CA ALA A 9 -10.85 4.42 11.10
C ALA A 9 -11.98 5.34 10.60
N ASN A 10 -12.68 6.02 11.51
CA ASN A 10 -13.70 7.02 11.16
C ASN A 10 -13.13 8.42 10.87
N SER A 11 -11.81 8.60 10.92
CA SER A 11 -11.20 9.90 10.66
C SER A 11 -11.19 10.24 9.17
N THR A 12 -12.06 11.16 8.76
CA THR A 12 -12.07 11.70 7.40
C THR A 12 -10.74 12.37 7.04
N THR A 13 -10.07 13.02 8.00
CA THR A 13 -8.77 13.64 7.78
C THR A 13 -7.71 12.61 7.42
N LEU A 14 -7.61 11.49 8.16
CA LEU A 14 -6.65 10.45 7.85
C LEU A 14 -6.95 9.74 6.53
N PHE A 15 -8.23 9.59 6.19
CA PHE A 15 -8.63 9.08 4.89
C PHE A 15 -8.18 10.00 3.74
N ILE A 16 -8.41 11.31 3.84
CA ILE A 16 -8.00 12.29 2.82
C ILE A 16 -6.47 12.34 2.69
N VAL A 17 -5.75 12.33 3.81
CA VAL A 17 -4.27 12.30 3.82
C VAL A 17 -3.75 11.03 3.15
N GLY A 18 -4.35 9.87 3.47
CA GLY A 18 -4.06 8.61 2.78
C GLY A 18 -4.29 8.73 1.28
N ALA A 19 -5.43 9.27 0.83
CA ALA A 19 -5.73 9.43 -0.59
C ALA A 19 -4.69 10.29 -1.33
N TRP A 20 -4.23 11.39 -0.74
CA TRP A 20 -3.17 12.21 -1.31
C TRP A 20 -1.81 11.50 -1.34
N PHE A 21 -1.47 10.79 -0.26
CA PHE A 21 -0.26 9.99 -0.19
C PHE A 21 -0.26 8.87 -1.24
N GLY A 22 -1.37 8.14 -1.33
CA GLY A 22 -1.65 7.13 -2.34
C GLY A 22 -1.46 7.65 -3.75
N LEU A 23 -2.03 8.82 -4.07
CA LEU A 23 -1.86 9.44 -5.38
C LEU A 23 -0.37 9.66 -5.71
N VAL A 24 0.38 10.27 -4.79
CA VAL A 24 1.81 10.55 -5.00
C VAL A 24 2.60 9.27 -5.21
N ILE A 25 2.37 8.24 -4.38
CA ILE A 25 3.14 7.00 -4.46
C ILE A 25 2.77 6.16 -5.70
N THR A 26 1.52 6.22 -6.16
CA THR A 26 1.11 5.61 -7.42
C THR A 26 1.83 6.25 -8.61
N ILE A 27 1.95 7.58 -8.63
CA ILE A 27 2.72 8.28 -9.68
C ILE A 27 4.18 7.81 -9.67
N VAL A 28 4.79 7.71 -8.48
CA VAL A 28 6.17 7.22 -8.33
C VAL A 28 6.31 5.79 -8.86
N LEU A 29 5.38 4.89 -8.51
CA LEU A 29 5.42 3.50 -8.98
C LEU A 29 5.27 3.40 -10.50
N ILE A 30 4.35 4.18 -11.09
CA ILE A 30 4.19 4.24 -12.55
C ILE A 30 5.50 4.67 -13.19
N ILE A 31 6.13 5.74 -12.71
CA ILE A 31 7.44 6.17 -13.23
C ILE A 31 8.46 5.03 -13.11
N LEU A 32 8.53 4.35 -11.97
CA LEU A 32 9.45 3.23 -11.76
C LEU A 32 9.22 2.07 -12.73
N PHE A 33 7.98 1.78 -13.13
CA PHE A 33 7.70 0.75 -14.13
C PHE A 33 8.13 1.15 -15.56
N PHE A 34 8.04 2.44 -15.90
CA PHE A 34 8.30 2.91 -17.27
C PHE A 34 9.71 3.47 -17.51
N VAL A 35 10.50 3.73 -16.45
CA VAL A 35 11.91 4.12 -16.59
C VAL A 35 12.68 3.08 -17.38
N LYS A 36 13.57 3.54 -18.28
CA LYS A 36 14.33 2.69 -19.22
C LYS A 36 15.02 1.50 -18.52
N SER A 37 15.67 1.73 -17.39
CA SER A 37 16.35 0.70 -16.58
C SER A 37 15.42 -0.43 -16.09
N SER A 38 14.11 -0.18 -15.99
CA SER A 38 13.12 -1.18 -15.59
C SER A 38 12.61 -2.03 -16.76
N ARG A 39 12.80 -1.58 -17.99
CA ARG A 39 12.31 -2.27 -19.20
C ARG A 39 13.21 -3.42 -19.65
N ASP A 40 14.47 -3.41 -19.22
CA ASP A 40 15.43 -4.47 -19.48
C ASP A 40 15.06 -5.73 -18.67
N GLU A 41 15.56 -6.91 -19.08
CA GLU A 41 15.25 -8.20 -18.44
C GLU A 41 15.58 -8.18 -16.93
N ARG A 42 16.72 -7.58 -16.58
CA ARG A 42 17.12 -7.36 -15.18
C ARG A 42 16.15 -6.44 -14.43
N GLY A 43 15.72 -5.35 -15.05
CA GLY A 43 14.73 -4.44 -14.49
C GLY A 43 13.39 -5.13 -14.20
N ARG A 44 12.94 -6.00 -15.11
CA ARG A 44 11.72 -6.80 -14.92
C ARG A 44 11.87 -7.85 -13.83
N SER A 45 13.04 -8.47 -13.70
CA SER A 45 13.31 -9.41 -12.60
C SER A 45 13.22 -8.73 -11.23
N ILE A 46 13.77 -7.52 -11.10
CA ILE A 46 13.69 -6.70 -9.88
C ILE A 46 12.23 -6.38 -9.53
N ILE A 47 11.44 -5.91 -10.51
CA ILE A 47 10.02 -5.64 -10.30
C ILE A 47 9.29 -6.90 -9.86
N GLY A 48 9.54 -8.04 -10.52
CA GLY A 48 8.91 -9.32 -10.15
C GLY A 48 9.19 -9.73 -8.71
N LYS A 49 10.43 -9.57 -8.21
CA LYS A 49 10.78 -9.86 -6.81
C LYS A 49 10.07 -8.91 -5.84
N ALA A 50 10.04 -7.62 -6.14
CA ALA A 50 9.33 -6.62 -5.34
C ALA A 50 7.82 -6.93 -5.26
N SER A 51 7.20 -7.27 -6.39
CA SER A 51 5.78 -7.61 -6.50
C SER A 51 5.39 -8.85 -5.67
N ILE A 52 6.29 -9.84 -5.53
CA ILE A 52 6.03 -10.98 -4.64
C ILE A 52 5.98 -10.51 -3.17
N ILE A 53 6.91 -9.64 -2.76
CA ILE A 53 6.96 -9.12 -1.38
C ILE A 53 5.71 -8.29 -1.07
N SER A 54 5.33 -7.38 -1.96
CA SER A 54 4.14 -6.54 -1.77
C SER A 54 2.84 -7.38 -1.76
N THR A 55 2.77 -8.44 -2.55
CA THR A 55 1.64 -9.40 -2.53
C THR A 55 1.52 -10.11 -1.18
N ILE A 56 2.64 -10.53 -0.58
CA ILE A 56 2.62 -11.14 0.76
C ILE A 56 2.09 -10.15 1.81
N VAL A 57 2.56 -8.89 1.74
CA VAL A 57 2.08 -7.83 2.64
C VAL A 57 0.58 -7.58 2.45
N PHE A 58 0.09 -7.54 1.21
CA PHE A 58 -1.33 -7.41 0.91
C PHE A 58 -2.16 -8.52 1.57
N ILE A 59 -1.75 -9.78 1.44
CA ILE A 59 -2.45 -10.93 2.05
C ILE A 59 -2.54 -10.75 3.57
N VAL A 60 -1.45 -10.37 4.22
CA VAL A 60 -1.43 -10.16 5.68
C VAL A 60 -2.35 -9.01 6.09
N LEU A 61 -2.28 -7.87 5.39
CA LEU A 61 -3.08 -6.68 5.71
C LEU A 61 -4.58 -6.91 5.55
N VAL A 62 -5.01 -7.56 4.47
CA VAL A 62 -6.44 -7.84 4.25
C VAL A 62 -7.00 -8.73 5.35
N ASN A 63 -6.28 -9.79 5.71
CA ASN A 63 -6.70 -10.69 6.81
C ASN A 63 -6.76 -9.95 8.15
N PHE A 64 -5.80 -9.06 8.41
CA PHE A 64 -5.78 -8.24 9.61
C PHE A 64 -6.96 -7.27 9.67
N VAL A 65 -7.25 -6.57 8.57
CA VAL A 65 -8.37 -5.62 8.48
C VAL A 65 -9.71 -6.33 8.64
N CYS A 66 -9.92 -7.50 8.04
CA CYS A 66 -11.14 -8.28 8.24
C CYS A 66 -11.40 -8.61 9.71
N LYS A 67 -10.35 -8.93 10.49
CA LYS A 67 -10.48 -9.17 11.94
C LYS A 67 -10.84 -7.91 12.73
N ILE A 68 -10.35 -6.75 12.30
CA ILE A 68 -10.67 -5.47 12.97
C ILE A 68 -12.09 -5.02 12.65
N LEU A 69 -12.53 -5.18 11.40
CA LEU A 69 -13.85 -4.73 10.94
C LEU A 69 -15.01 -5.35 11.73
N ASP A 70 -14.84 -6.57 12.26
CA ASP A 70 -15.84 -7.23 13.12
C ASP A 70 -16.06 -6.51 14.47
N ASN A 71 -15.12 -5.63 14.85
CA ASN A 71 -15.09 -4.96 16.14
C ASN A 71 -15.32 -3.44 16.07
N ILE A 72 -15.56 -2.87 14.89
CA ILE A 72 -15.72 -1.41 14.69
C ILE A 72 -16.96 -1.08 13.87
N GLU A 73 -17.40 0.17 13.93
CA GLU A 73 -18.58 0.62 13.18
C GLU A 73 -18.23 0.82 11.69
N ILE A 74 -18.98 0.14 10.83
CA ILE A 74 -18.73 0.14 9.39
C ILE A 74 -19.59 1.21 8.71
N ASN A 75 -18.92 2.23 8.17
CA ASN A 75 -19.53 3.20 7.26
C ASN A 75 -18.60 3.47 6.06
N TYR A 76 -18.99 4.40 5.19
CA TYR A 76 -18.21 4.76 4.01
C TYR A 76 -16.79 5.23 4.35
N VAL A 77 -16.63 6.03 5.41
CA VAL A 77 -15.33 6.56 5.83
C VAL A 77 -14.46 5.44 6.38
N THR A 78 -15.01 4.55 7.21
CA THR A 78 -14.30 3.37 7.73
C THR A 78 -13.77 2.49 6.60
N MET A 79 -14.63 2.13 5.64
CA MET A 79 -14.24 1.28 4.52
C MET A 79 -13.25 1.99 3.58
N GLY A 80 -13.49 3.27 3.29
CA GLY A 80 -12.57 4.09 2.48
C GLY A 80 -11.20 4.18 3.12
N PHE A 81 -11.13 4.44 4.42
CA PHE A 81 -9.90 4.44 5.21
C PHE A 81 -9.18 3.10 5.11
N CYS A 82 -9.86 1.98 5.36
CA CYS A 82 -9.24 0.66 5.34
C CYS A 82 -8.65 0.32 3.96
N PHE A 83 -9.41 0.52 2.89
CA PHE A 83 -8.91 0.22 1.54
C PHE A 83 -7.78 1.15 1.12
N GLN A 84 -7.88 2.44 1.44
CA GLN A 84 -6.85 3.41 1.12
C GLN A 84 -5.52 3.05 1.79
N TRP A 85 -5.53 2.76 3.08
CA TRP A 85 -4.30 2.43 3.80
C TRP A 85 -3.73 1.05 3.42
N ILE A 86 -4.57 0.05 3.09
CA ILE A 86 -4.08 -1.20 2.50
C ILE A 86 -3.33 -0.90 1.20
N TYR A 87 -3.95 -0.15 0.30
CA TYR A 87 -3.37 0.23 -0.99
C TYR A 87 -2.04 0.97 -0.82
N ASP A 88 -2.03 2.00 0.02
CA ASP A 88 -0.87 2.86 0.27
C ASP A 88 0.32 2.07 0.82
N ILE A 89 0.09 1.17 1.79
CA ILE A 89 1.16 0.36 2.38
C ILE A 89 1.72 -0.62 1.35
N VAL A 90 0.86 -1.26 0.55
CA VAL A 90 1.29 -2.20 -0.49
C VAL A 90 2.14 -1.49 -1.53
N LEU A 91 1.73 -0.31 -1.99
CA LEU A 91 2.53 0.49 -2.92
C LEU A 91 3.84 0.97 -2.30
N ALA A 92 3.83 1.38 -1.03
CA ALA A 92 5.05 1.78 -0.34
C ALA A 92 6.06 0.64 -0.27
N VAL A 93 5.61 -0.56 0.07
CA VAL A 93 6.45 -1.76 0.09
C VAL A 93 6.99 -2.07 -1.31
N GLU A 94 6.14 -2.01 -2.34
CA GLU A 94 6.56 -2.23 -3.73
C GLU A 94 7.66 -1.24 -4.15
N VAL A 95 7.42 0.06 -3.96
CA VAL A 95 8.36 1.12 -4.32
C VAL A 95 9.68 0.96 -3.56
N ILE A 96 9.63 0.75 -2.24
CA ILE A 96 10.82 0.59 -1.42
C ILE A 96 11.60 -0.66 -1.85
N ALA A 97 10.92 -1.78 -2.09
CA ALA A 97 11.57 -3.01 -2.54
C ALA A 97 12.26 -2.82 -3.90
N ILE A 98 11.59 -2.18 -4.88
CA ILE A 98 12.19 -1.84 -6.18
C ILE A 98 13.45 -0.99 -5.99
N LEU A 99 13.39 0.06 -5.16
CA LEU A 99 14.51 0.95 -4.92
C LEU A 99 15.69 0.23 -4.25
N ILE A 100 15.43 -0.65 -3.29
CA ILE A 100 16.44 -1.46 -2.61
C ILE A 100 17.11 -2.41 -3.62
N TYR A 101 16.33 -3.18 -4.38
CA TYR A 101 16.88 -4.13 -5.35
C TYR A 101 17.67 -3.43 -6.46
N LYS A 102 17.21 -2.28 -6.96
CA LYS A 102 17.97 -1.47 -7.93
C LYS A 102 19.31 -0.95 -7.40
N ARG A 103 19.46 -0.83 -6.08
CA ARG A 103 20.71 -0.38 -5.44
C ARG A 103 21.68 -1.52 -5.21
N ILE A 104 21.17 -2.73 -4.95
CA ILE A 104 21.97 -3.91 -4.61
C ILE A 104 22.39 -4.69 -5.86
N GLU A 105 21.45 -4.87 -6.80
CA GLU A 105 21.70 -5.61 -8.04
C GLU A 105 22.23 -4.68 -9.11
#